data_AF-A0A4Q4CJF9-F1
#
_entry.id   AF-A0A4Q4CJF9-F1
#
_cell.length_a   1.000
_cell.length_b   1.000
_cell.length_c   1.000
_cell.angle_alpha   90.00
_cell.angle_beta   90.00
_cell.angle_gamma   90.00
#
_symmetry.space_group_name_H-M   'P 1'
#
loop_
_entity.id
_entity.type
_entity.pdbx_description
1 polymer ?
#
loop_
_entity_poly.entity_id
_entity_poly.type
_entity_poly.pdbx_seq_one_letter_code
_entity_poly.pdbx_strand_id
1 'polypeptide(L)' 'VMSARPGRIKAEVAGIGQRHRDWTVKTTPEFAVLKARLMGEIREEVRKSIAAV' A
#
# COMPACT_ATOMS: atom_id res chain seq x y z
N VAL A 1 3.05 -1.04 -3.30
CA VAL A 1 3.26 -2.32 -2.58
C VAL A 1 4.37 -3.10 -3.27
N MET A 2 5.41 -3.47 -2.52
CA MET A 2 6.48 -4.35 -3.03
C MET A 2 5.95 -5.77 -3.16
N SER A 3 6.32 -6.47 -4.24
CA SER A 3 5.94 -7.87 -4.40
C SER A 3 6.85 -8.79 -3.59
N ALA A 4 6.40 -10.01 -3.36
CA ALA A 4 7.21 -11.07 -2.77
C ALA A 4 8.42 -11.47 -3.63
N ARG A 5 8.41 -11.14 -4.93
CA ARG A 5 9.55 -11.39 -5.83
C ARG A 5 10.51 -10.20 -5.82
N PRO A 6 11.82 -10.42 -5.60
CA PRO A 6 12.82 -9.36 -5.66
C PRO A 6 12.73 -8.55 -6.96
N GLY A 7 12.81 -7.22 -6.85
CA GLY A 7 12.82 -6.31 -8.00
C GLY A 7 11.47 -6.08 -8.68
N ARG A 8 10.34 -6.61 -8.17
CA ARG A 8 9.01 -6.39 -8.75
C ARG A 8 8.08 -5.63 -7.81
N ILE A 9 7.39 -4.62 -8.36
CA ILE A 9 6.33 -3.87 -7.69
C ILE A 9 4.98 -4.53 -8.03
N LYS A 10 4.15 -4.80 -7.01
CA LYS A 10 2.81 -5.37 -7.20
C LYS A 10 1.77 -4.31 -7.52
N ALA A 11 1.85 -3.19 -6.83
CA ALA A 11 0.89 -2.10 -6.98
C ALA A 11 1.58 -0.75 -6.81
N GLU A 12 1.28 0.15 -7.73
CA GLU A 12 1.62 1.55 -7.63
C GLU A 12 0.36 2.34 -7.27
N VAL A 13 0.53 3.39 -6.46
CA VAL A 13 -0.58 4.24 -6.02
C VAL A 13 -0.26 5.64 -6.47
N ALA A 14 -1.11 6.19 -7.34
CA ALA A 14 -1.06 7.60 -7.68
C ALA A 14 -1.24 8.43 -6.39
N GLY A 15 -0.32 9.36 -6.15
CA GLY A 15 -0.33 10.17 -4.94
C GLY A 15 -1.63 10.98 -4.83
N ILE A 16 -2.18 11.06 -3.60
CA ILE A 16 -3.23 12.02 -3.23
C ILE A 16 -2.63 13.42 -3.42
N GLY A 17 -2.85 14.01 -4.59
CA GLY A 17 -2.04 15.10 -5.10
C GLY A 17 -2.29 16.39 -4.36
N GLN A 18 -1.35 16.79 -3.49
CA GLN A 18 -0.95 18.17 -3.21
C GLN A 18 0.44 18.15 -2.58
N ARG A 19 1.31 19.12 -2.93
CA ARG A 19 2.69 19.22 -2.38
C ARG A 19 2.67 19.46 -0.88
N HIS A 20 1.64 20.13 -0.37
CA HIS A 20 1.34 20.24 1.04
C HIS A 20 0.03 19.50 1.30
N ARG A 21 0.09 18.44 2.11
CA ARG A 21 -1.13 17.76 2.56
C ARG A 21 -1.48 18.26 3.94
N ASP A 22 -2.77 18.55 4.14
CA ASP A 22 -3.29 18.79 5.47
C ASP A 22 -3.04 17.58 6.37
N TRP A 23 -2.71 17.83 7.62
CA TRP A 23 -2.37 16.78 8.58
C TRP A 23 -3.55 15.82 8.84
N THR A 24 -4.77 16.25 8.55
CA THR A 24 -6.02 15.49 8.63
C THR A 24 -6.26 14.57 7.45
N VAL A 25 -5.45 14.60 6.37
CA VAL A 25 -5.68 13.75 5.19
C VAL A 25 -5.75 12.26 5.54
N LYS A 26 -5.02 11.84 6.57
CA LYS A 26 -4.99 10.45 7.06
C LYS A 26 -6.28 9.99 7.76
N THR A 27 -7.16 10.94 8.12
CA THR A 27 -8.44 10.66 8.77
C THR A 27 -9.61 10.73 7.79
N THR A 28 -9.38 11.04 6.51
CA THR A 28 -10.46 11.06 5.52
C THR A 28 -10.90 9.63 5.14
N PRO A 29 -12.15 9.44 4.67
CA PRO A 29 -12.61 8.14 4.20
C PRO A 29 -11.78 7.58 3.05
N GLU A 30 -11.32 8.42 2.12
CA GLU A 30 -10.53 8.00 0.97
C GLU A 30 -9.19 7.41 1.40
N PHE A 31 -8.53 8.04 2.40
CA PHE A 31 -7.31 7.50 2.96
C PHE A 31 -7.56 6.18 3.70
N ALA A 32 -8.67 6.06 4.42
CA ALA A 32 -9.03 4.82 5.11
C ALA A 32 -9.24 3.65 4.12
N VAL A 33 -9.93 3.88 3.01
CA VAL A 33 -10.13 2.90 1.94
C VAL A 33 -8.79 2.50 1.32
N LEU A 34 -7.94 3.49 0.99
CA LEU A 34 -6.62 3.23 0.41
C LEU A 34 -5.74 2.42 1.38
N LYS A 35 -5.73 2.80 2.67
CA LYS A 35 -4.99 2.09 3.71
C LYS A 35 -5.46 0.64 3.81
N ALA A 36 -6.77 0.40 3.86
CA ALA A 36 -7.33 -0.95 3.97
C ALA A 36 -6.88 -1.84 2.80
N ARG A 37 -6.97 -1.33 1.56
CA ARG A 37 -6.52 -2.04 0.36
C ARG A 37 -5.03 -2.38 0.44
N LEU A 38 -4.17 -1.39 0.68
CA LEU A 38 -2.72 -1.59 0.68
C LEU A 38 -2.24 -2.51 1.79
N MET A 39 -2.84 -2.43 2.98
CA MET A 39 -2.53 -3.34 4.08
C MET A 39 -2.91 -4.78 3.76
N GLY A 40 -4.04 -4.99 3.06
CA GLY A 40 -4.42 -6.31 2.53
C GLY A 40 -3.38 -6.84 1.54
N GLU A 41 -3.04 -6.04 0.53
CA GLU A 41 -2.05 -6.41 -0.49
C GLU A 41 -0.67 -6.73 0.11
N ILE A 42 -0.20 -5.94 1.08
CA ILE A 42 1.08 -6.17 1.79
C ILE A 42 1.02 -7.50 2.55
N ARG A 43 -0.06 -7.77 3.27
CA ARG A 43 -0.21 -9.02 4.03
C ARG A 43 -0.14 -10.25 3.13
N GLU A 44 -0.76 -10.20 1.95
CA GLU A 44 -0.65 -11.28 0.97
C GLU A 44 0.78 -11.49 0.49
N GLU A 45 1.49 -10.41 0.18
CA GLU A 45 2.87 -10.52 -0.31
C GLU A 45 3.79 -11.06 0.78
N VAL A 46 3.64 -10.63 2.04
CA VAL A 46 4.39 -11.20 3.17
C VAL A 46 4.14 -12.70 3.30
N ARG A 47 2.88 -13.16 3.20
CA ARG A 47 2.56 -14.59 3.25
C ARG A 47 3.24 -15.38 2.12
N LYS A 48 3.22 -14.84 0.90
CA LYS A 48 3.88 -15.46 -0.26
C LYS A 48 5.39 -15.51 -0.09
N SER A 49 6.00 -14.45 0.46
CA SER A 49 7.44 -14.42 0.72
C SER A 49 7.86 -15.49 1.71
N ILE A 50 7.09 -15.69 2.78
CA ILE A 50 7.38 -16.72 3.80
C ILE A 50 7.20 -18.13 3.23
N ALA A 51 6.16 -18.37 2.42
CA ALA A 51 5.88 -19.69 1.84
C ALA A 51 6.84 -20.09 0.70
N ALA A 52 7.63 -19.14 0.18
CA ALA A 52 8.61 -19.39 -0.88
C ALA A 52 10.01 -19.74 -0.34
N VAL A 53 10.19 -19.78 0.99
CA VAL A 53 11.38 -20.24 1.71
C VAL A 53 11.20 -21.69 2.10
#